data_AF-A0A3A9ZWN6-F1
#
_entry.id   AF-A0A3A9ZWN6-F1
#
_cell.length_a   1.000
_cell.length_b   1.000
_cell.length_c   1.000
_cell.angle_alpha   90.00
_cell.angle_beta   90.00
_cell.angle_gamma   90.00
#
_symmetry.space_group_name_H-M   'P 1'
#
loop_
_entity.id
_entity.type
_entity.pdbx_description
1 polymer ?
#
loop_
_entity_poly.entity_id
_entity_poly.type
_entity_poly.pdbx_seq_one_letter_code
_entity_poly.pdbx_strand_id
1 'polypeptide(L)' 'MARTILDVDDDLLAEAAKILGTTTKKATITAALEAVVNRNKRGEFADWLKTGGLPDLTGGAGTAKPDAA' A
#
# COMPACT_ATOMS: atom_id res chain seq x y z
N MET A 1 19.55 -8.62 6.71
CA MET A 1 18.53 -9.55 6.19
C MET A 1 18.78 -10.92 6.79
N ALA A 2 17.75 -11.56 7.36
CA ALA A 2 17.85 -12.94 7.83
C ALA A 2 17.68 -13.92 6.65
N ARG A 3 18.37 -15.06 6.69
CA ARG A 3 18.22 -16.13 5.71
C ARG A 3 17.16 -17.10 6.22
N THR A 4 16.07 -17.21 5.47
CA THR A 4 14.95 -18.11 5.78
C THR A 4 14.94 -19.25 4.77
N ILE A 5 14.76 -20.47 5.26
CA ILE A 5 14.49 -21.65 4.42
C ILE A 5 12.98 -21.88 4.50
N LEU A 6 12.33 -21.93 3.35
CA LEU A 6 10.89 -22.20 3.23
C LEU A 6 10.64 -23.01 1.96
N ASP A 7 9.60 -23.84 2.02
CA ASP A 7 9.06 -24.51 0.85
C ASP A 7 8.04 -23.60 0.15
N VAL A 8 8.12 -23.54 -1.17
CA VAL A 8 7.26 -22.70 -2.02
C VAL A 8 6.85 -23.52 -3.22
N ASP A 9 5.60 -23.36 -3.64
CA ASP A 9 5.12 -23.90 -4.90
C ASP A 9 5.84 -23.22 -6.07
N ASP A 10 6.62 -24.00 -6.82
CA ASP A 10 7.47 -23.48 -7.90
C ASP A 10 6.68 -23.00 -9.12
N ASP A 11 5.50 -23.58 -9.38
CA ASP A 11 4.62 -23.17 -10.48
C ASP A 11 3.97 -21.83 -10.16
N LEU A 12 3.45 -21.68 -8.93
CA LEU A 12 2.90 -20.41 -8.45
C LEU A 12 3.97 -19.31 -8.42
N LEU A 13 5.19 -19.66 -8.00
CA LEU A 13 6.31 -18.72 -7.97
C LEU A 13 6.71 -18.26 -9.38
N ALA A 14 6.67 -19.16 -10.36
CA ALA A 14 6.94 -18.84 -11.76
C ALA A 14 5.84 -17.94 -12.35
N GLU A 15 4.57 -18.18 -12.03
CA GLU A 15 3.47 -17.30 -12.44
C GLU A 15 3.59 -15.91 -11.82
N ALA A 16 3.85 -15.84 -10.51
CA ALA A 16 4.11 -14.58 -9.83
C ALA A 16 5.30 -13.82 -10.44
N ALA A 17 6.37 -14.52 -10.82
CA ALA A 17 7.53 -13.90 -11.46
C ALA A 17 7.18 -13.25 -12.80
N LYS A 18 6.31 -13.89 -13.60
CA LYS A 18 5.81 -13.32 -14.86
C LYS A 18 4.96 -12.07 -14.62
N ILE A 19 4.04 -12.13 -13.66
CA ILE A 19 3.16 -11.00 -13.30
C ILE A 19 3.99 -9.81 -12.79
N LEU A 20 5.00 -10.09 -11.95
CA LEU A 20 5.83 -9.06 -11.31
C LEU A 20 7.02 -8.62 -12.17
N GLY A 21 7.30 -9.30 -13.29
CA GLY A 21 8.42 -8.99 -14.17
C GLY A 21 9.79 -9.28 -13.54
N THR A 22 9.88 -10.23 -12.61
CA THR A 22 11.10 -10.55 -11.86
C THR A 22 11.82 -11.77 -12.44
N THR A 23 13.14 -11.79 -12.30
CA THR A 23 14.01 -12.84 -12.88
C THR A 23 14.58 -13.82 -11.86
N THR A 24 14.43 -13.54 -10.55
CA THR A 24 14.95 -14.42 -9.49
C THR A 24 13.87 -14.72 -8.47
N LYS A 25 13.89 -15.95 -7.92
CA LYS A 25 12.96 -16.39 -6.86
C LYS A 25 12.92 -15.41 -5.68
N LYS A 26 14.09 -14.93 -5.23
CA LYS A 26 14.21 -13.93 -4.17
C LYS A 26 13.50 -12.62 -4.53
N ALA A 27 13.76 -12.09 -5.73
CA ALA A 27 13.13 -10.85 -6.18
C ALA A 27 11.61 -11.00 -6.26
N THR A 28 11.11 -12.12 -6.77
CA THR A 28 9.67 -12.42 -6.81
C THR A 28 9.06 -12.43 -5.42
N ILE A 29 9.69 -13.14 -4.46
CA ILE A 29 9.19 -13.22 -3.07
C ILE A 29 9.19 -11.83 -2.42
N THR A 30 10.28 -11.08 -2.53
CA THR A 30 10.37 -9.73 -1.95
C THR A 30 9.32 -8.79 -2.55
N ALA A 31 9.20 -8.76 -3.88
CA ALA A 31 8.23 -7.92 -4.59
C ALA A 31 6.77 -8.31 -4.25
N ALA A 32 6.47 -9.61 -4.14
CA ALA A 32 5.15 -10.07 -3.75
C ALA A 32 4.77 -9.61 -2.33
N LEU A 33 5.70 -9.73 -1.37
CA LEU A 33 5.48 -9.26 0.00
C LEU A 33 5.28 -7.73 0.05
N GLU A 34 6.09 -6.97 -0.68
CA GLU A 34 5.94 -5.52 -0.81
C GLU A 34 4.59 -5.13 -1.43
N ALA A 35 4.15 -5.85 -2.46
CA ALA A 35 2.86 -5.60 -3.11
C ALA A 35 1.69 -5.79 -2.13
N VAL A 36 1.73 -6.82 -1.29
CA VAL A 36 0.72 -7.07 -0.25
C VAL A 36 0.71 -5.95 0.80
N VAL A 37 1.88 -5.58 1.32
CA VAL A 37 2.00 -4.49 2.31
C VAL A 37 1.49 -3.18 1.72
N ASN A 38 1.88 -2.85 0.49
CA ASN A 38 1.44 -1.63 -0.19
C ASN A 38 -0.06 -1.65 -0.46
N ARG A 39 -0.64 -2.81 -0.79
CA ARG A 39 -2.09 -2.96 -0.94
C ARG A 39 -2.81 -2.69 0.37
N ASN A 40 -2.30 -3.20 1.49
CA ASN A 40 -2.88 -2.92 2.80
C ASN A 40 -2.82 -1.44 3.16
N LYS A 41 -1.64 -0.81 3.01
CA LYS A 41 -1.46 0.63 3.27
C LYS A 41 -2.39 1.52 2.44
N ARG A 42 -2.61 1.16 1.16
CA ARG A 42 -3.59 1.87 0.32
C ARG A 42 -5.02 1.73 0.84
N GLY A 43 -5.37 0.58 1.41
CA GLY A 43 -6.67 0.35 2.06
C GLY A 43 -6.83 1.21 3.32
N GLU A 44 -5.85 1.13 4.23
CA GLU A 44 -5.82 1.95 5.45
C GLU A 44 -5.90 3.45 5.14
N PHE A 45 -5.16 3.91 4.14
CA PHE A 45 -5.22 5.29 3.68
C PHE A 45 -6.61 5.67 3.16
N ALA A 46 -7.23 4.81 2.34
CA ALA A 46 -8.57 5.04 1.84
C ALA A 46 -9.62 5.07 2.97
N ASP A 47 -9.48 4.23 3.99
CA ASP A 47 -10.39 4.23 5.14
C ASP A 47 -10.20 5.48 6.01
N TRP A 48 -8.96 5.89 6.23
CA TRP A 48 -8.64 7.14 6.91
C TRP A 48 -9.25 8.36 6.18
N LEU A 49 -9.19 8.39 4.85
CA LEU A 49 -9.86 9.43 4.04
C LEU A 49 -11.37 9.44 4.26
N LYS A 50 -12.04 8.28 4.30
CA LYS A 50 -13.49 8.19 4.57
C LYS A 50 -13.86 8.73 5.95
N THR A 51 -12.97 8.59 6.93
CA THR A 51 -13.18 9.09 8.30
C THR A 51 -12.87 10.58 8.49
N GLY A 52 -12.60 11.32 7.40
CA GLY A 52 -12.36 12.76 7.45
C GLY A 52 -10.90 13.14 7.74
N GLY A 53 -9.95 12.26 7.38
CA GLY A 53 -8.51 12.49 7.60
C GLY A 53 -7.91 13.71 6.86
N LEU A 54 -8.65 14.33 5.93
CA LEU A 54 -8.19 15.47 5.13
C LEU A 54 -8.97 16.77 5.45
N PRO A 55 -9.06 17.22 6.72
CA PRO A 55 -9.96 18.31 7.11
C PRO A 55 -9.71 19.63 6.35
N ASP A 56 -8.47 19.89 5.96
CA ASP A 56 -8.06 21.09 5.20
C ASP A 56 -8.35 20.98 3.68
N LEU A 57 -8.41 19.75 3.15
CA LEU A 57 -8.67 19.49 1.72
C LEU A 57 -10.14 19.10 1.45
N THR A 58 -10.90 18.76 2.48
CA THR A 58 -12.33 18.45 2.39
C THR A 58 -13.24 19.68 2.51
N GLY A 59 -12.66 20.88 2.64
CA GLY A 59 -13.40 22.14 2.69
C GLY A 59 -14.41 22.14 3.84
N GLY A 60 -13.92 22.29 5.07
CA GLY A 60 -14.79 22.65 6.19
C GLY A 60 -15.55 23.93 5.86
N ALA A 61 -16.84 23.81 5.55
CA ALA A 61 -17.72 24.96 5.44
C ALA A 61 -17.81 25.66 6.81
N GLY A 62 -17.27 26.88 6.89
CA GLY A 62 -17.29 27.75 8.08
C GLY A 62 -16.08 27.48 8.99
N THR A 63 -15.16 28.42 9.19
CA THR A 63 -15.43 29.76 9.73
C THR A 63 -14.56 30.83 9.06
N ALA A 64 -15.12 31.57 8.09
CA ALA A 64 -14.65 32.92 7.82
C ALA A 64 -15.06 33.77 9.03
N LYS A 65 -14.11 34.05 9.93
CA LYS A 65 -14.28 35.03 10.99
C LYS A 65 -14.52 36.40 10.30
N PRO A 66 -15.64 37.10 10.56
CA PRO A 66 -15.83 38.41 9.97
C PRO A 66 -14.80 39.34 10.62
N ASP A 67 -14.09 40.08 9.76
CA ASP A 67 -13.14 41.10 10.15
C ASP A 67 -13.84 42.10 11.08
N ALA A 68 -13.27 42.33 12.26
CA ALA A 68 -13.78 43.31 13.20
C ALA A 68 -13.28 44.69 12.76
N ALA A 69 -14.25 45.57 12.50
CA ALA A 69 -14.08 46.98 12.17
C ALA A 69 -13.45 47.80 13.30
#